data_AF-A0A929ISF6-F1
#
_entry.id   AF-A0A929ISF6-F1
#
_cell.length_a   1.000
_cell.length_b   1.000
_cell.length_c   1.000
_cell.angle_alpha   90.00
_cell.angle_beta   90.00
_cell.angle_gamma   90.00
#
_symmetry.space_group_name_H-M   'P 1'
#
loop_
_entity.id
_entity.type
_entity.pdbx_description
1 polymer ?
#
loop_
_entity_poly.entity_id
_entity_poly.type
_entity_poly.pdbx_seq_one_letter_code
_entity_poly.pdbx_strand_id
1 'polypeptide(L)'
;MQTGRGASLVLIAFCQIAAMALWFSASAVVPALRAEIGLDGTTASLFTSAVQAGFVVGTLLSAFFSLADRIDPRRFFMAASLVAAGANAAILLVEPTSFTVIVLRFATGMCMAGIYPVGMK
;
A
#
# COMPACT_ATOMS: atom_id res chain seq x y z
N MET A 1 2.98 14.52 -33.63
CA MET A 1 1.85 13.74 -33.07
C MET A 1 2.25 13.19 -31.72
N GLN A 2 1.55 13.58 -30.65
CA GLN A 2 1.75 13.18 -29.26
C GLN A 2 1.09 11.82 -28.94
N THR A 3 1.19 10.85 -29.85
CA THR A 3 0.39 9.60 -29.82
C THR A 3 0.63 8.71 -28.60
N GLY A 4 1.68 8.94 -27.81
CA GLY A 4 1.96 8.19 -26.58
C GLY A 4 1.54 8.87 -25.26
N ARG A 5 1.20 10.17 -25.26
CA ARG A 5 0.94 10.91 -24.00
C ARG A 5 -0.35 10.44 -23.32
N GLY A 6 -1.44 10.31 -24.08
CA GLY A 6 -2.73 9.83 -23.55
C GLY A 6 -2.63 8.41 -23.00
N ALA A 7 -2.02 7.49 -23.76
CA ALA A 7 -1.82 6.11 -23.33
C ALA A 7 -0.97 6.02 -22.04
N SER A 8 0.08 6.83 -21.92
CA SER A 8 0.92 6.87 -20.71
C SER A 8 0.16 7.39 -19.49
N LEU A 9 -0.68 8.41 -19.65
CA LEU A 9 -1.51 8.94 -18.57
C LEU A 9 -2.56 7.93 -18.12
N VAL A 10 -3.24 7.26 -19.05
CA VAL A 10 -4.19 6.19 -18.73
C VAL A 10 -3.51 5.05 -17.98
N LEU A 11 -2.31 4.66 -18.42
CA LEU A 11 -1.54 3.61 -17.74
C LEU A 11 -1.16 4.02 -16.31
N ILE A 12 -0.63 5.23 -16.11
CA ILE A 12 -0.25 5.70 -14.77
C ILE A 12 -1.48 5.85 -13.87
N ALA A 13 -2.59 6.37 -14.39
CA ALA A 13 -3.85 6.48 -13.64
C ALA A 13 -4.35 5.10 -13.20
N PHE A 14 -4.33 4.11 -14.10
CA PHE A 14 -4.69 2.73 -13.77
C PHE A 14 -3.77 2.14 -12.68
N CYS A 15 -2.45 2.30 -12.83
CA CYS A 15 -1.49 1.85 -11.84
C CYS A 15 -1.71 2.52 -10.48
N GLN A 16 -1.98 3.83 -10.45
CA GLN A 16 -2.25 4.57 -9.22
C GLN A 16 -3.52 4.08 -8.53
N ILE A 17 -4.60 3.85 -9.28
CA ILE A 17 -5.84 3.30 -8.75
C ILE A 17 -5.59 1.90 -8.17
N ALA A 18 -4.91 1.03 -8.92
CA ALA A 18 -4.60 -0.34 -8.46
C ALA A 18 -3.74 -0.33 -7.19
N ALA A 19 -2.73 0.53 -7.12
CA ALA A 19 -1.86 0.65 -5.95
C ALA A 19 -2.60 1.25 -4.74
N MET A 20 -3.43 2.28 -4.94
CA MET A 20 -4.24 2.87 -3.88
C MET A 20 -5.34 1.95 -3.36
N ALA A 21 -5.83 0.99 -4.16
CA ALA A 21 -6.76 -0.03 -3.69
C ALA A 21 -6.20 -0.82 -2.50
N LEU A 22 -4.87 -1.02 -2.44
CA LEU A 22 -4.20 -1.68 -1.30
C LEU A 22 -4.32 -0.88 0.00
N TRP A 23 -4.40 0.45 -0.07
CA TRP A 23 -4.61 1.31 1.10
C TRP A 23 -6.01 1.11 1.69
N PHE A 24 -7.01 1.00 0.83
CA PHE A 24 -8.42 0.91 1.22
C PHE A 24 -8.92 -0.51 1.46
N SER A 25 -8.12 -1.54 1.15
CA SER A 25 -8.51 -2.95 1.30
C SER A 25 -9.00 -3.28 2.72
N ALA A 26 -8.41 -2.63 3.74
CA ALA A 26 -8.83 -2.69 5.14
C ALA A 26 -10.31 -2.41 5.35
N SER A 27 -10.70 -1.21 4.94
CA SER A 27 -11.99 -0.64 5.24
C SER A 27 -13.09 -1.39 4.47
N ALA A 28 -12.72 -2.02 3.35
CA ALA A 28 -13.58 -2.89 2.59
C ALA A 28 -13.81 -4.25 3.27
N VAL A 29 -12.75 -4.91 3.78
CA VAL A 29 -12.84 -6.30 4.25
C VAL A 29 -13.20 -6.44 5.74
N VAL A 30 -12.80 -5.48 6.58
CA VAL A 30 -12.99 -5.57 8.04
C VAL A 30 -14.45 -5.74 8.46
N PRO A 31 -15.45 -5.03 7.90
CA PRO A 31 -16.84 -5.26 8.26
C PRO A 31 -17.31 -6.70 8.04
N ALA A 32 -16.89 -7.33 6.93
CA ALA A 32 -17.20 -8.72 6.63
C ALA A 32 -16.51 -9.68 7.61
N LEU A 33 -15.23 -9.45 7.91
CA LEU A 33 -14.49 -10.25 8.90
C LEU A 33 -15.12 -10.17 10.30
N ARG A 34 -15.61 -9.00 10.70
CA ARG A 34 -16.32 -8.85 11.98
C ARG A 34 -17.62 -9.66 12.01
N ALA A 35 -18.35 -9.70 10.90
CA ALA A 35 -19.60 -10.45 10.81
C ALA A 35 -19.40 -11.96 10.75
N GLU A 36 -18.37 -12.43 10.04
CA GLU A 36 -18.16 -13.86 9.77
C GLU A 36 -17.40 -14.58 10.88
N ILE A 37 -16.34 -13.97 11.42
CA ILE A 37 -15.43 -14.60 12.38
C ILE A 37 -15.36 -13.86 13.73
N GLY A 38 -16.16 -12.81 13.93
CA GLY A 38 -16.20 -12.07 15.19
C GLY A 38 -14.90 -11.32 15.49
N LEU A 39 -14.22 -10.79 14.47
CA LEU A 39 -12.95 -10.05 14.64
C LEU A 39 -13.08 -8.95 15.71
N ASP A 40 -12.18 -8.97 16.70
CA ASP A 40 -12.24 -8.05 17.84
C ASP A 40 -12.01 -6.59 17.41
N GLY A 41 -12.53 -5.65 18.20
CA GLY A 41 -12.48 -4.22 17.87
C GLY A 41 -11.07 -3.65 17.80
N THR A 42 -10.14 -4.16 18.62
CA THR A 42 -8.75 -3.71 18.65
C THR A 42 -8.02 -4.16 17.39
N THR A 43 -8.09 -5.45 17.05
CA THR A 43 -7.50 -5.99 15.82
C THR A 43 -8.11 -5.35 14.58
N ALA A 44 -9.43 -5.15 14.55
CA ALA A 44 -10.10 -4.44 13.46
C ALA A 44 -9.57 -3.00 13.29
N SER A 45 -9.26 -2.30 14.38
CA SER A 45 -8.66 -0.96 14.31
C SER A 45 -7.23 -0.99 13.79
N LEU A 46 -6.45 -2.02 14.17
CA LEU A 46 -5.06 -2.22 13.78
C LEU A 46 -4.91 -2.53 12.29
N PHE A 47 -5.92 -3.16 11.67
CA PHE A 47 -5.95 -3.38 10.22
C PHE A 47 -5.75 -2.06 9.44
N THR A 48 -6.36 -0.96 9.86
CA THR A 48 -6.27 0.32 9.16
C THR A 48 -5.11 1.16 9.67
N SER A 49 -4.94 1.27 10.98
CA SER A 49 -3.90 2.13 11.58
C SER A 49 -2.48 1.63 11.27
N ALA A 50 -2.27 0.32 11.08
CA ALA A 50 -0.97 -0.21 10.69
C ALA A 50 -0.49 0.31 9.32
N VAL A 51 -1.38 0.47 8.34
CA VAL A 51 -1.03 1.05 7.04
C VAL A 51 -0.62 2.51 7.20
N GLN A 52 -1.36 3.28 8.01
CA GLN A 52 -1.07 4.68 8.28
C GLN A 52 0.28 4.85 8.99
N ALA A 53 0.52 4.05 10.04
CA ALA A 53 1.80 4.04 10.76
C ALA A 53 2.95 3.61 9.84
N GLY A 54 2.73 2.58 9.02
CA GLY A 54 3.68 2.15 8.00
C GLY A 54 4.03 3.27 7.04
N PHE A 55 3.04 4.00 6.54
CA PHE A 55 3.28 5.15 5.65
C PHE A 55 4.12 6.25 6.31
N VAL A 56 3.85 6.58 7.58
CA VAL A 56 4.68 7.54 8.33
C VAL A 56 6.12 7.04 8.43
N VAL A 57 6.35 5.77 8.79
CA VAL A 57 7.70 5.22 8.86
C VAL A 57 8.37 5.20 7.48
N GLY A 58 7.66 4.75 6.44
CA GLY A 58 8.16 4.71 5.08
C GLY A 58 8.53 6.09 4.53
N THR A 59 7.74 7.12 4.85
CA THR A 59 8.03 8.50 4.43
C THR A 59 9.24 9.07 5.18
N LEU A 60 9.36 8.81 6.48
CA LEU A 60 10.54 9.19 7.27
C LEU A 60 11.81 8.52 6.74
N LEU A 61 11.77 7.22 6.46
CA LEU A 61 12.90 6.49 5.86
C LEU A 61 13.22 7.03 4.46
N SER A 62 12.20 7.26 3.63
CA SER A 62 12.34 7.85 2.30
C SER A 62 13.05 9.21 2.35
N ALA A 63 12.64 10.08 3.27
CA ALA A 63 13.24 11.39 3.48
C ALA A 63 14.67 11.29 4.03
N PHE A 64 14.88 10.45 5.05
CA PHE A 64 16.17 10.31 5.72
C PHE A 64 17.29 9.84 4.78
N PHE A 65 16.98 8.89 3.89
CA PHE A 65 17.94 8.42 2.89
C PHE A 65 17.83 9.14 1.52
N SER A 66 16.92 10.12 1.41
CA SER A 66 16.60 10.83 0.16
C SER A 66 16.29 9.86 -1.00
N LEU A 67 15.55 8.77 -0.73
CA LEU A 67 15.26 7.73 -1.73
C LEU A 67 14.57 8.31 -2.97
N ALA A 68 13.62 9.23 -2.77
CA ALA A 68 12.85 9.84 -3.85
C ALA A 68 13.68 10.69 -4.82
N ASP A 69 14.85 11.17 -4.38
CA ASP A 69 15.77 11.97 -5.20
C ASP A 69 16.89 11.13 -5.81
N ARG A 70 17.20 9.97 -5.19
CA ARG A 70 18.29 9.08 -5.61
C ARG A 70 17.85 7.98 -6.57
N ILE A 71 16.58 7.55 -6.51
CA ILE A 71 16.06 6.45 -7.32
C ILE A 71 15.19 7.02 -8.44
N ASP A 72 15.33 6.47 -9.65
CA ASP A 72 14.42 6.77 -10.75
C ASP A 72 12.95 6.63 -10.30
N PRO A 73 12.11 7.68 -10.44
CA PRO A 73 10.72 7.68 -9.98
C PRO A 73 9.91 6.48 -10.47
N ARG A 74 10.08 6.06 -11.73
CA ARG A 74 9.31 4.96 -12.31
C ARG A 74 9.71 3.63 -11.67
N ARG A 75 11.01 3.41 -11.45
CA ARG A 75 11.52 2.21 -10.77
C ARG A 75 11.12 2.19 -9.30
N PHE A 76 11.17 3.32 -8.62
CA PHE A 76 10.78 3.40 -7.21
C PHE A 76 9.30 3.11 -7.03
N PHE A 77 8.44 3.73 -7.84
CA PHE A 77 7.00 3.46 -7.88
C PHE A 77 6.70 1.98 -8.16
N MET A 78 7.35 1.40 -9.18
CA MET A 78 7.15 0.00 -9.57
C MET A 78 7.55 -0.96 -8.45
N ALA A 79 8.75 -0.79 -7.88
CA ALA A 79 9.24 -1.65 -6.82
C ALA A 79 8.36 -1.56 -5.56
N ALA A 80 8.00 -0.35 -5.16
CA ALA A 80 7.10 -0.13 -4.02
C ALA A 80 5.72 -0.76 -4.25
N SER A 81 5.15 -0.59 -5.45
CA SER A 81 3.86 -1.18 -5.81
C SER A 81 3.89 -2.71 -5.81
N LEU A 82 4.95 -3.33 -6.33
CA LEU A 82 5.10 -4.79 -6.35
C LEU A 82 5.27 -5.36 -4.94
N VAL A 83 6.08 -4.72 -4.09
CA VAL A 83 6.26 -5.16 -2.69
C VAL A 83 4.94 -4.99 -1.91
N ALA A 84 4.23 -3.87 -2.09
CA ALA A 84 2.92 -3.65 -1.48
C ALA A 84 1.90 -4.70 -1.92
N ALA A 85 1.84 -5.02 -3.22
CA ALA A 85 0.95 -6.03 -3.76
C ALA A 85 1.29 -7.42 -3.20
N GLY A 86 2.57 -7.78 -3.13
CA GLY A 86 3.04 -9.03 -2.55
C GLY A 86 2.70 -9.15 -1.06
N ALA A 87 2.95 -8.10 -0.27
CA ALA A 87 2.61 -8.05 1.14
C ALA A 87 1.10 -8.19 1.38
N ASN A 88 0.28 -7.51 0.57
CA ASN A 88 -1.17 -7.62 0.65
C ASN A 88 -1.68 -9.01 0.21
N ALA A 89 -1.10 -9.60 -0.83
CA ALA A 89 -1.46 -10.96 -1.26
C ALA A 89 -1.10 -12.02 -0.21
N ALA A 90 0.03 -11.85 0.49
CA ALA A 90 0.45 -12.74 1.57
C ALA A 90 -0.52 -12.76 2.77
N ILE A 91 -1.38 -11.75 2.92
CA ILE A 91 -2.44 -11.75 3.95
C ILE A 91 -3.41 -12.92 3.75
N LEU A 92 -3.61 -13.37 2.51
CA LEU A 92 -4.50 -14.50 2.20
C LEU A 92 -3.94 -15.85 2.69
N LEU A 93 -2.65 -15.90 3.07
CA LEU A 93 -1.98 -17.11 3.53
C LEU A 93 -1.94 -17.23 5.05
N VAL A 94 -2.53 -16.27 5.78
CA VAL A 94 -2.51 -16.21 7.24
C VAL A 94 -3.90 -16.04 7.81
N GLU A 95 -4.10 -16.51 9.03
CA GLU A 95 -5.38 -16.31 9.74
C GLU A 95 -5.64 -14.81 9.96
N PRO A 96 -6.88 -14.32 9.74
CA PRO A 96 -7.19 -12.89 9.87
C PRO A 96 -6.92 -12.31 11.28
N THR A 97 -6.96 -13.13 12.32
CA THR A 97 -6.67 -12.77 13.71
C THR A 97 -5.18 -12.72 14.02
N SER A 98 -4.33 -13.21 13.12
CA SER A 98 -2.88 -13.26 13.32
C SER A 98 -2.25 -11.87 13.32
N PHE A 99 -1.31 -11.65 14.25
CA PHE A 99 -0.47 -10.45 14.26
C PHE A 99 0.32 -10.27 12.96
N THR A 100 0.59 -11.35 12.22
CA THR A 100 1.24 -11.29 10.91
C THR A 100 0.47 -10.43 9.92
N VAL A 101 -0.87 -10.39 9.99
CA VAL A 101 -1.68 -9.49 9.14
C VAL A 101 -1.31 -8.04 9.40
N ILE A 102 -1.14 -7.65 10.67
CA ILE A 102 -0.78 -6.28 11.07
C ILE A 102 0.62 -5.92 10.54
N VAL A 103 1.58 -6.84 10.62
CA VAL A 103 2.93 -6.65 10.06
C VAL A 103 2.90 -6.49 8.54
N LEU A 104 2.13 -7.32 7.83
CA LEU A 104 1.95 -7.21 6.39
C LEU A 104 1.27 -5.90 5.99
N ARG A 105 0.27 -5.45 6.76
CA ARG A 105 -0.38 -4.14 6.56
C ARG A 105 0.57 -2.98 6.80
N PHE A 106 1.41 -3.06 7.83
CA PHE A 106 2.46 -2.08 8.07
C PHE A 106 3.45 -2.03 6.90
N ALA A 107 3.88 -3.18 6.39
CA ALA A 107 4.75 -3.26 5.21
C ALA A 107 4.11 -2.65 3.96
N THR A 108 2.83 -2.94 3.70
CA THR A 108 2.04 -2.29 2.65
C THR A 108 2.04 -0.77 2.84
N GLY A 109 1.81 -0.29 4.07
CA GLY A 109 1.87 1.12 4.42
C GLY A 109 3.23 1.76 4.14
N MET A 110 4.32 1.14 4.54
CA MET A 110 5.67 1.65 4.25
C MET A 110 5.91 1.86 2.75
N CYS A 111 5.44 0.92 1.93
CA CYS A 111 5.57 1.01 0.48
C CYS A 111 4.79 2.20 -0.12
N MET A 112 3.73 2.67 0.54
CA MET A 112 2.93 3.80 0.06
C MET A 112 3.73 5.11 -0.02
N ALA A 113 4.82 5.22 0.72
CA ALA A 113 5.76 6.33 0.61
C ALA A 113 6.45 6.41 -0.77
N GLY A 114 6.64 5.27 -1.44
CA GLY A 114 7.16 5.20 -2.80
C GLY A 114 6.09 5.24 -3.89
N ILE A 115 4.81 5.15 -3.52
CA ILE A 115 3.68 5.12 -4.46
C ILE A 115 3.02 6.50 -4.54
N TYR A 116 2.56 7.03 -3.41
CA TYR A 116 1.72 8.24 -3.39
C TYR A 116 2.46 9.50 -3.87
N PRO A 117 3.61 9.91 -3.32
CA PRO A 117 4.29 11.13 -3.76
C PRO A 117 4.88 11.03 -5.17
N VAL A 118 5.18 9.81 -5.62
CA VAL A 118 5.85 9.58 -6.90
C VAL A 118 4.84 9.50 -8.04
N GLY A 119 3.71 8.83 -7.84
CA GLY A 119 2.63 8.76 -8.83
C GLY A 119 1.89 10.08 -9.03
N MET A 120 2.10 11.06 -8.15
CA MET A 120 1.54 12.42 -8.25
C MET A 120 2.47 13.44 -8.92
N LYS A 121 3.70 13.07 -9.29
CA LYS A 121 4.66 13.90 -10.05
C LYS A 121 4.50 13.69 -11.55
#